data_AF-A0A351T6L1-F1
#
_entry.id   AF-A0A351T6L1-F1
#
_cell.length_a   1.000
_cell.length_b   1.000
_cell.length_c   1.000
_cell.angle_alpha   90.00
_cell.angle_beta   90.00
_cell.angle_gamma   90.00
#
_symmetry.space_group_name_H-M   'P 1'
#
loop_
_entity.id
_entity.type
_entity.pdbx_description
1 polymer ?
#
loop_
_entity_poly.entity_id
_entity_poly.type
_entity_poly.pdbx_seq_one_letter_code
_entity_poly.pdbx_strand_id
1 'polypeptide(L)'
;FYHTVGHMFDDPWLTIHYRAEGKIEFTVLLFIPSMPPMDLFDPARQNRLRLYVRRVFITEEAQLLPPWLRFVRGVVDSADMPLNISREMLQNNPMVARIRKALTNRILTELKKKAEKDPEGFTQFWRNFGAVIKEGLYEDAERGEDLLKLARFATSKSGEALRSLDDYLSAMPDTQTAIYYIAGESEAAIKRSPQLEGFVARDIEVLLLSDPVDDFWLTTHRMYDGKPFKSITQGDADLKDLPP
;
A
#
# COMPACT_ATOMS: atom_id res chain seq x y z
N PHE A 1 -24.72 6.86 -2.61
CA PHE A 1 -23.57 7.79 -2.51
C PHE A 1 -22.40 7.27 -3.33
N TYR A 2 -21.87 6.08 -3.06
CA TYR A 2 -20.73 5.51 -3.78
C TYR A 2 -20.90 5.50 -5.31
N HIS A 3 -21.96 4.88 -5.85
CA HIS A 3 -22.20 4.88 -7.30
C HIS A 3 -22.54 6.27 -7.87
N THR A 4 -23.39 7.02 -7.17
CA THR A 4 -23.94 8.28 -7.67
C THR A 4 -22.96 9.45 -7.62
N VAL A 5 -22.18 9.55 -6.55
CA VAL A 5 -21.24 10.65 -6.32
C VAL A 5 -19.81 10.27 -6.70
N GLY A 6 -19.43 9.01 -6.47
CA GLY A 6 -18.12 8.49 -6.86
C GLY A 6 -18.02 8.09 -8.33
N HIS A 7 -19.14 8.04 -9.06
CA HIS A 7 -19.23 7.53 -10.44
C HIS A 7 -18.66 6.11 -10.60
N MET A 8 -18.92 5.27 -9.60
CA MET A 8 -18.39 3.91 -9.51
C MET A 8 -19.43 2.89 -9.96
N PHE A 9 -19.03 1.98 -10.84
CA PHE A 9 -19.89 0.90 -11.37
C PHE A 9 -19.78 -0.41 -10.59
N ASP A 10 -18.73 -0.53 -9.76
CA ASP A 10 -18.51 -1.64 -8.84
C ASP A 10 -19.19 -1.37 -7.49
N ASP A 11 -19.02 -2.31 -6.54
CA ASP A 11 -19.41 -2.14 -5.14
C ASP A 11 -18.18 -1.81 -4.27
N PRO A 12 -18.34 -1.09 -3.13
CA PRO A 12 -17.21 -0.76 -2.28
C PRO A 12 -16.72 -2.00 -1.53
N TRP A 13 -15.44 -2.34 -1.68
CA TRP A 13 -14.78 -3.39 -0.90
C TRP A 13 -14.69 -3.04 0.60
N LEU A 14 -14.52 -1.76 0.90
CA LEU A 14 -14.54 -1.24 2.27
C LEU A 14 -15.22 0.13 2.32
N THR A 15 -16.07 0.31 3.33
CA THR A 15 -16.65 1.61 3.69
C THR A 15 -16.12 2.04 5.06
N ILE A 16 -15.62 3.26 5.17
CA ILE A 16 -15.14 3.85 6.42
C ILE A 16 -15.99 5.08 6.72
N HIS A 17 -16.82 5.02 7.75
CA HIS A 17 -17.65 6.13 8.19
C HIS A 17 -17.42 6.41 9.67
N TYR A 18 -16.96 7.62 9.98
CA TYR A 18 -16.80 8.05 11.37
C TYR A 18 -16.84 9.58 11.49
N ARG A 19 -17.03 10.06 12.72
CA ARG A 19 -16.83 11.45 13.10
C ARG A 19 -15.60 11.55 13.99
N ALA A 20 -14.71 12.47 13.68
CA ALA A 20 -13.60 12.84 14.54
C ALA A 20 -14.02 14.04 15.40
N GLU A 21 -13.73 13.98 16.69
CA GLU A 21 -14.04 15.02 17.68
C GLU A 21 -12.76 15.47 18.42
N GLY A 22 -12.77 16.67 19.00
CA GLY A 22 -11.67 17.18 19.81
C GLY A 22 -10.91 18.33 19.15
N LYS A 23 -9.59 18.16 18.93
CA LYS A 23 -8.72 19.26 18.40
C LYS A 23 -9.09 19.71 16.98
N ILE A 24 -9.66 18.80 16.19
CA ILE A 24 -10.27 19.10 14.89
C ILE A 24 -11.52 18.24 14.75
N GLU A 25 -12.61 18.86 14.32
CA GLU A 25 -13.90 18.23 14.09
C GLU A 25 -14.18 18.06 12.59
N PHE A 26 -14.38 16.81 12.19
CA PHE A 26 -14.78 16.48 10.82
C PHE A 26 -15.50 15.14 10.75
N THR A 27 -16.41 15.02 9.79
CA THR A 27 -17.12 13.77 9.46
C THR A 27 -16.54 13.18 8.18
N VAL A 28 -16.39 11.87 8.14
CA VAL A 28 -15.70 11.16 7.07
C VAL A 28 -16.59 10.06 6.55
N LEU A 29 -16.75 9.99 5.23
CA LEU A 29 -17.30 8.82 4.55
C LEU A 29 -16.40 8.47 3.37
N LEU A 30 -15.57 7.43 3.54
CA LEU A 30 -14.66 6.93 2.52
C LEU A 30 -15.08 5.56 2.02
N PHE A 31 -14.70 5.28 0.78
CA PHE A 31 -14.89 4.03 0.09
C PHE A 31 -13.59 3.60 -0.57
N ILE A 32 -13.26 2.32 -0.41
CA ILE A 32 -12.26 1.65 -1.22
C ILE A 32 -13.02 0.84 -2.27
N PRO A 33 -12.75 1.06 -3.57
CA PRO A 33 -13.40 0.30 -4.63
C PRO A 33 -12.99 -1.18 -4.61
N SER A 34 -13.86 -2.06 -5.08
CA SER A 34 -13.52 -3.47 -5.31
C SER A 34 -12.75 -3.66 -6.61
N MET A 35 -12.96 -2.78 -7.60
CA MET A 35 -12.23 -2.80 -8.87
C MET A 35 -11.29 -1.60 -9.01
N PRO A 36 -10.07 -1.80 -9.54
CA PRO A 36 -9.16 -0.70 -9.78
C PRO A 36 -9.73 0.19 -10.90
N PRO A 37 -9.67 1.52 -10.74
CA PRO A 37 -10.04 2.42 -11.82
C PRO A 37 -9.02 2.36 -12.96
N MET A 38 -9.47 2.53 -14.21
CA MET A 38 -8.64 2.40 -15.41
C MET A 38 -7.38 3.28 -15.41
N ASP A 39 -7.47 4.45 -14.79
CA ASP A 39 -6.41 5.44 -14.69
C ASP A 39 -5.59 5.31 -13.39
N LEU A 40 -5.69 4.21 -12.63
CA LEU A 40 -5.02 4.02 -11.34
C LEU A 40 -3.50 4.27 -11.39
N PHE A 41 -2.84 3.81 -12.44
CA PHE A 41 -1.39 3.92 -12.63
C PHE A 41 -0.95 5.16 -13.41
N ASP A 42 -1.87 6.06 -13.76
CA ASP A 42 -1.53 7.34 -14.36
C ASP A 42 -0.80 8.22 -13.32
N PRO A 43 0.45 8.64 -13.55
CA PRO A 43 1.19 9.51 -12.62
C PRO A 43 0.51 10.86 -12.36
N ALA A 44 -0.33 11.34 -13.29
CA ALA A 44 -1.08 12.58 -13.13
C ALA A 44 -2.35 12.41 -12.27
N ARG A 45 -2.69 11.17 -11.87
CA ARG A 45 -3.87 10.90 -11.08
C ARG A 45 -3.78 11.53 -9.70
N GLN A 46 -4.69 12.45 -9.43
CA GLN A 46 -4.90 13.02 -8.11
C GLN A 46 -5.99 12.28 -7.32
N ASN A 47 -5.96 12.46 -6.00
CA ASN A 47 -6.96 11.98 -5.08
C ASN A 47 -8.29 12.69 -5.35
N ARG A 48 -9.41 11.96 -5.33
CA ARG A 48 -10.75 12.49 -5.61
C ARG A 48 -11.63 12.52 -4.37
N LEU A 49 -11.12 13.07 -3.28
CA LEU A 49 -11.93 13.28 -2.06
C LEU A 49 -12.58 14.65 -2.12
N ARG A 50 -13.92 14.69 -1.93
CA ARG A 50 -14.62 15.96 -1.84
C ARG A 50 -14.49 16.54 -0.44
N LEU A 51 -13.96 17.75 -0.36
CA LEU A 51 -13.96 18.54 0.86
C LEU A 51 -15.26 19.34 0.94
N TYR A 52 -15.96 19.16 2.05
CA TYR A 52 -17.09 19.95 2.50
C TYR A 52 -16.70 20.72 3.76
N VAL A 53 -17.32 21.88 3.94
CA VAL A 53 -17.23 22.66 5.16
C VAL A 53 -18.64 23.00 5.60
N ARG A 54 -19.04 22.52 6.77
CA ARG A 54 -20.40 22.66 7.30
C ARG A 54 -21.45 22.26 6.24
N ARG A 55 -21.24 21.11 5.60
CA ARG A 55 -22.08 20.54 4.52
C ARG A 55 -22.14 21.35 3.22
N VAL A 56 -21.31 22.39 3.07
CA VAL A 56 -21.15 23.14 1.81
C VAL A 56 -19.97 22.58 1.05
N PHE A 57 -20.16 22.21 -0.21
CA PHE A 57 -19.08 21.73 -1.08
C PHE A 57 -18.04 22.82 -1.31
N ILE A 58 -16.76 22.51 -1.13
CA ILE A 58 -15.64 23.43 -1.35
C ILE A 58 -14.83 23.03 -2.59
N THR A 59 -14.26 21.82 -2.60
CA THR A 59 -13.37 21.37 -3.68
C THR A 59 -13.14 19.86 -3.67
N GLU A 60 -12.60 19.32 -4.76
CA GLU A 60 -12.02 17.98 -4.85
C GLU A 60 -10.47 17.98 -4.90
N GLU A 61 -9.83 19.16 -4.98
CA GLU A 61 -8.37 19.30 -5.14
C GLU A 61 -7.62 19.38 -3.80
N ALA A 62 -8.33 19.27 -2.68
CA ALA A 62 -7.69 19.24 -1.38
C ALA A 62 -6.87 17.94 -1.23
N GLN A 63 -5.57 18.05 -0.94
CA GLN A 63 -4.66 16.92 -0.72
C GLN A 63 -4.92 16.25 0.65
N LEU A 64 -6.09 15.64 0.79
CA LEU A 64 -6.60 14.99 2.01
C LEU A 64 -6.09 13.56 2.19
N LEU A 65 -5.41 13.00 1.20
CA LEU A 65 -4.75 11.71 1.26
C LEU A 65 -3.38 11.82 0.57
N PRO A 66 -2.43 10.92 0.84
CA PRO A 66 -1.21 10.80 0.06
C PRO A 66 -1.47 10.18 -1.34
N PRO A 67 -0.57 10.36 -2.31
CA PRO A 67 -0.73 9.83 -3.68
C PRO A 67 -0.88 8.31 -3.77
N TRP A 68 -0.22 7.56 -2.89
CA TRP A 68 -0.34 6.09 -2.80
C TRP A 68 -1.70 5.59 -2.26
N LEU A 69 -2.62 6.51 -1.92
CA LEU A 69 -4.03 6.22 -1.59
C LEU A 69 -5.03 6.80 -2.61
N ARG A 70 -4.58 7.12 -3.83
CA ARG A 70 -5.41 7.74 -4.89
C ARG A 70 -6.60 6.93 -5.41
N PHE A 71 -6.68 5.66 -5.06
CA PHE A 71 -7.84 4.81 -5.35
C PHE A 71 -9.03 5.11 -4.42
N VAL A 72 -8.82 5.72 -3.25
CA VAL A 72 -9.87 5.99 -2.28
C VAL A 72 -10.84 7.06 -2.83
N ARG A 73 -12.12 6.89 -2.53
CA ARG A 73 -13.21 7.81 -2.87
C ARG A 73 -13.95 8.22 -1.62
N GLY A 74 -14.64 9.36 -1.67
CA GLY A 74 -15.50 9.76 -0.57
C GLY A 74 -15.49 11.24 -0.29
N VAL A 75 -15.91 11.57 0.93
CA VAL A 75 -16.08 12.95 1.39
C VAL A 75 -15.55 13.14 2.79
N VAL A 76 -15.12 14.37 3.04
CA VAL A 76 -14.73 14.87 4.34
C VAL A 76 -15.48 16.17 4.56
N ASP A 77 -16.26 16.26 5.64
CA ASP A 77 -16.99 17.47 6.04
C ASP A 77 -16.37 18.04 7.31
N SER A 78 -15.66 19.17 7.20
CA SER A 78 -15.02 19.84 8.32
C SER A 78 -15.93 20.88 8.96
N ALA A 79 -15.99 20.90 10.29
CA ALA A 79 -16.72 21.94 11.03
C ALA A 79 -15.86 23.20 11.28
N ASP A 80 -14.54 23.02 11.30
CA ASP A 80 -13.55 24.00 11.76
C ASP A 80 -12.91 24.82 10.64
N MET A 81 -13.06 24.39 9.38
CA MET A 81 -12.56 25.15 8.23
C MET A 81 -13.42 26.40 7.95
N PRO A 82 -12.80 27.50 7.48
CA PRO A 82 -13.54 28.65 7.01
C PRO A 82 -14.16 28.37 5.63
N LEU A 83 -15.40 28.83 5.41
CA LEU A 83 -16.11 28.64 4.14
C LEU A 83 -15.45 29.38 2.96
N ASN A 84 -14.79 30.50 3.21
CA ASN A 84 -14.12 31.33 2.21
C ASN A 84 -12.67 30.89 1.93
N ILE A 85 -12.34 29.62 2.14
CA ILE A 85 -11.00 29.09 1.89
C ILE A 85 -10.75 28.91 0.39
N SER A 86 -9.65 29.47 -0.12
CA SER A 86 -9.25 29.31 -1.53
C SER A 86 -8.48 28.00 -1.75
N ARG A 87 -8.35 27.58 -3.02
CA ARG A 87 -7.55 26.40 -3.42
C ARG A 87 -6.09 26.54 -3.00
N GLU A 88 -5.51 27.73 -3.17
CA GLU A 88 -4.14 28.05 -2.76
C GLU A 88 -3.98 27.93 -1.24
N MET A 89 -4.95 28.45 -0.46
CA MET A 89 -4.93 28.35 1.00
C MET A 89 -5.00 26.90 1.50
N LEU A 90 -5.60 25.98 0.72
CA LEU A 90 -5.70 24.56 1.10
C LEU A 90 -4.38 23.81 0.97
N GLN A 91 -3.53 24.15 0.01
CA GLN A 91 -2.28 23.41 -0.28
C GLN A 91 -1.33 23.37 0.94
N ASN A 92 -1.21 24.50 1.65
CA ASN A 92 -0.33 24.64 2.82
C ASN A 92 -1.10 24.73 4.15
N ASN A 93 -2.36 24.28 4.17
CA ASN A 93 -3.19 24.41 5.36
C ASN A 93 -2.81 23.36 6.44
N PRO A 94 -2.45 23.78 7.67
CA PRO A 94 -2.12 22.84 8.75
C PRO A 94 -3.27 21.88 9.09
N MET A 95 -4.52 22.30 8.92
CA MET A 95 -5.69 21.46 9.17
C MET A 95 -5.86 20.40 8.09
N VAL A 96 -5.63 20.72 6.81
CA VAL A 96 -5.60 19.73 5.72
C VAL A 96 -4.52 18.69 6.00
N ALA A 97 -3.33 19.10 6.43
CA ALA A 97 -2.26 18.17 6.80
C ALA A 97 -2.65 17.26 7.97
N ARG A 98 -3.31 17.78 9.01
CA ARG A 98 -3.80 16.99 10.15
C ARG A 98 -4.90 16.01 9.75
N ILE A 99 -5.86 16.45 8.94
CA ILE A 99 -6.92 15.59 8.40
C ILE A 99 -6.29 14.49 7.56
N ARG A 100 -5.36 14.82 6.65
CA ARG A 100 -4.63 13.85 5.84
C ARG A 100 -3.98 12.77 6.71
N LYS A 101 -3.22 13.18 7.73
CA LYS A 101 -2.60 12.25 8.68
C LYS A 101 -3.62 11.32 9.35
N ALA A 102 -4.74 11.89 9.83
CA ALA A 102 -5.78 11.13 10.50
C ALA A 102 -6.46 10.11 9.56
N LEU A 103 -6.78 10.52 8.32
CA LEU A 103 -7.40 9.66 7.32
C LEU A 103 -6.46 8.53 6.90
N THR A 104 -5.20 8.83 6.59
CA THR A 104 -4.20 7.82 6.23
C THR A 104 -4.05 6.76 7.31
N ASN A 105 -3.88 7.19 8.57
CA ASN A 105 -3.75 6.27 9.70
C ASN A 105 -5.03 5.42 9.89
N ARG A 106 -6.22 6.02 9.71
CA ARG A 106 -7.47 5.28 9.81
C ARG A 106 -7.61 4.23 8.71
N ILE A 107 -7.24 4.56 7.48
CA ILE A 107 -7.27 3.62 6.34
C ILE A 107 -6.33 2.45 6.62
N LEU A 108 -5.08 2.71 7.01
CA LEU A 108 -4.12 1.64 7.34
C LEU A 108 -4.64 0.73 8.47
N THR A 109 -5.28 1.31 9.48
CA THR A 109 -5.90 0.53 10.57
C THR A 109 -6.99 -0.41 10.04
N GLU A 110 -7.87 0.07 9.17
CA GLU A 110 -8.93 -0.78 8.61
C GLU A 110 -8.38 -1.81 7.59
N LEU A 111 -7.32 -1.47 6.84
CA LEU A 111 -6.63 -2.44 5.97
C LEU A 111 -5.99 -3.57 6.78
N LYS A 112 -5.31 -3.26 7.88
CA LYS A 112 -4.75 -4.27 8.81
C LYS A 112 -5.86 -5.20 9.33
N LYS A 113 -6.97 -4.65 9.81
CA LYS A 113 -8.14 -5.44 10.26
C LYS A 113 -8.72 -6.33 9.15
N LYS A 114 -8.77 -5.83 7.91
CA LYS A 114 -9.25 -6.61 6.76
C LYS A 114 -8.30 -7.76 6.43
N ALA A 115 -7.00 -7.51 6.45
CA ALA A 115 -5.99 -8.54 6.24
C ALA A 115 -6.07 -9.69 7.27
N GLU A 116 -6.41 -9.37 8.52
CA GLU A 116 -6.59 -10.38 9.58
C GLU A 116 -7.93 -11.13 9.49
N LYS A 117 -9.03 -10.42 9.20
CA LYS A 117 -10.39 -10.99 9.27
C LYS A 117 -10.84 -11.68 7.99
N ASP A 118 -10.29 -11.27 6.85
CA ASP A 118 -10.65 -11.76 5.53
C ASP A 118 -9.39 -11.82 4.64
N PRO A 119 -8.49 -12.80 4.88
CA PRO A 119 -7.25 -12.91 4.14
C PRO A 119 -7.45 -13.08 2.63
N GLU A 120 -8.45 -13.87 2.21
CA GLU A 120 -8.76 -14.10 0.80
C GLU A 120 -9.24 -12.81 0.11
N GLY A 121 -10.19 -12.10 0.71
CA GLY A 121 -10.66 -10.81 0.21
C GLY A 121 -9.55 -9.75 0.22
N PHE A 122 -8.64 -9.80 1.18
CA PHE A 122 -7.46 -8.95 1.22
C PHE A 122 -6.45 -9.27 0.12
N THR A 123 -6.25 -10.55 -0.23
CA THR A 123 -5.43 -10.94 -1.38
C THR A 123 -5.95 -10.34 -2.67
N GLN A 124 -7.27 -10.38 -2.90
CA GLN A 124 -7.86 -9.75 -4.09
C GLN A 124 -7.70 -8.23 -4.08
N PHE A 125 -7.90 -7.59 -2.94
CA PHE A 125 -7.61 -6.16 -2.77
C PHE A 125 -6.15 -5.84 -3.09
N TRP A 126 -5.21 -6.64 -2.58
CA TRP A 126 -3.79 -6.43 -2.79
C TRP A 126 -3.38 -6.59 -4.26
N ARG A 127 -3.96 -7.55 -4.97
CA ARG A 127 -3.74 -7.68 -6.43
C ARG A 127 -4.17 -6.43 -7.20
N ASN A 128 -5.23 -5.75 -6.75
CA ASN A 128 -5.76 -4.57 -7.41
C ASN A 128 -5.00 -3.27 -7.07
N PHE A 129 -4.55 -3.13 -5.82
CA PHE A 129 -4.05 -1.85 -5.29
C PHE A 129 -2.64 -1.92 -4.68
N GLY A 130 -2.09 -3.12 -4.48
CA GLY A 130 -0.83 -3.36 -3.77
C GLY A 130 0.35 -2.62 -4.40
N ALA A 131 0.48 -2.64 -5.73
CA ALA A 131 1.51 -1.90 -6.45
C ALA A 131 1.48 -0.39 -6.14
N VAL A 132 0.28 0.21 -6.07
CA VAL A 132 0.12 1.63 -5.72
C VAL A 132 0.40 1.88 -4.24
N ILE A 133 -0.02 0.98 -3.35
CA ILE A 133 0.24 1.11 -1.91
C ILE A 133 1.74 1.03 -1.61
N LYS A 134 2.47 0.17 -2.34
CA LYS A 134 3.92 0.02 -2.24
C LYS A 134 4.68 1.31 -2.57
N GLU A 135 4.11 2.25 -3.33
CA GLU A 135 4.73 3.58 -3.55
C GLU A 135 4.95 4.32 -2.23
N GLY A 136 4.05 4.13 -1.26
CA GLY A 136 4.20 4.67 0.09
C GLY A 136 5.43 4.16 0.84
N LEU A 137 6.00 3.00 0.46
CA LEU A 137 7.24 2.48 1.04
C LEU A 137 8.46 3.35 0.68
N TYR A 138 8.40 4.13 -0.39
CA TYR A 138 9.47 5.06 -0.74
C TYR A 138 9.07 6.51 -0.41
N GLU A 139 7.79 6.85 -0.56
CA GLU A 139 7.30 8.23 -0.41
C GLU A 139 6.95 8.65 1.03
N ASP A 140 6.58 7.71 1.90
CA ASP A 140 6.07 8.01 3.25
C ASP A 140 6.95 7.39 4.34
N ALA A 141 8.04 8.08 4.66
CA ALA A 141 8.99 7.65 5.69
C ALA A 141 8.36 7.45 7.09
N GLU A 142 7.26 8.15 7.41
CA GLU A 142 6.56 7.98 8.70
C GLU A 142 5.83 6.63 8.78
N ARG A 143 5.36 6.11 7.63
CA ARG A 143 4.51 4.92 7.56
C ARG A 143 5.16 3.74 6.85
N GLY A 144 6.39 3.88 6.35
CA GLY A 144 7.11 2.87 5.58
C GLY A 144 7.12 1.50 6.26
N GLU A 145 7.48 1.44 7.55
CA GLU A 145 7.50 0.18 8.30
C GLU A 145 6.10 -0.47 8.43
N ASP A 146 5.08 0.33 8.68
CA ASP A 146 3.69 -0.13 8.78
C ASP A 146 3.15 -0.65 7.46
N LEU A 147 3.53 0.01 6.36
CA LEU A 147 3.22 -0.41 5.00
C LEU A 147 3.96 -1.70 4.64
N LEU A 148 5.22 -1.85 5.07
CA LEU A 148 6.04 -3.02 4.78
C LEU A 148 5.47 -4.27 5.47
N LYS A 149 4.95 -4.13 6.71
CA LYS A 149 4.19 -5.18 7.41
C LYS A 149 2.87 -5.55 6.72
N LEU A 150 2.19 -4.54 6.16
CA LEU A 150 0.95 -4.74 5.42
C LEU A 150 1.19 -5.39 4.04
N ALA A 151 2.40 -5.27 3.50
CA ALA A 151 2.71 -5.70 2.15
C ALA A 151 2.53 -7.21 1.96
N ARG A 152 2.16 -7.58 0.73
CA ARG A 152 2.05 -8.97 0.29
C ARG A 152 2.86 -9.17 -0.98
N PHE A 153 3.50 -10.33 -1.07
CA PHE A 153 4.46 -10.65 -2.11
C PHE A 153 4.15 -12.02 -2.71
N ALA A 154 4.31 -12.14 -4.02
CA ALA A 154 4.48 -13.45 -4.63
C ALA A 154 5.84 -14.01 -4.21
N THR A 155 5.92 -15.32 -3.97
CA THR A 155 7.17 -15.98 -3.59
C THR A 155 7.34 -17.28 -4.36
N SER A 156 8.55 -17.82 -4.38
CA SER A 156 8.83 -19.13 -4.97
C SER A 156 8.04 -20.28 -4.36
N LYS A 157 7.50 -20.10 -3.14
CA LYS A 157 6.69 -21.10 -2.42
C LYS A 157 5.19 -20.74 -2.35
N SER A 158 4.77 -19.57 -2.83
CA SER A 158 3.39 -19.10 -2.64
C SER A 158 2.40 -19.58 -3.70
N GLY A 159 2.88 -20.08 -4.85
CA GLY A 159 2.01 -20.46 -5.96
C GLY A 159 1.27 -19.25 -6.53
N GLU A 160 -0.06 -19.24 -6.42
CA GLU A 160 -0.90 -18.07 -6.75
C GLU A 160 -1.24 -17.20 -5.53
N ALA A 161 -0.97 -17.70 -4.32
CA ALA A 161 -1.19 -16.94 -3.10
C ALA A 161 -0.13 -15.84 -2.97
N LEU A 162 -0.43 -14.88 -2.09
CA LEU A 162 0.53 -13.86 -1.68
C LEU A 162 0.85 -14.04 -0.20
N ARG A 163 2.12 -13.82 0.17
CA ARG A 163 2.62 -13.97 1.54
C ARG A 163 3.03 -12.63 2.10
N SER A 164 2.84 -12.43 3.41
CA SER A 164 3.46 -11.32 4.13
C SER A 164 4.93 -11.60 4.41
N LEU A 165 5.69 -10.58 4.83
CA LEU A 165 7.05 -10.80 5.31
C LEU A 165 7.08 -11.56 6.64
N ASP A 166 6.06 -11.42 7.48
CA ASP A 166 5.92 -12.23 8.70
C ASP A 166 5.74 -13.71 8.36
N ASP A 167 4.92 -14.02 7.35
CA ASP A 167 4.77 -15.40 6.86
C ASP A 167 6.09 -15.93 6.31
N TYR A 168 6.85 -15.12 5.58
CA TYR A 168 8.18 -15.48 5.10
C TYR A 168 9.13 -15.81 6.27
N LEU A 169 9.24 -14.92 7.26
CA LEU A 169 10.11 -15.11 8.41
C LEU A 169 9.71 -16.33 9.24
N SER A 170 8.41 -16.59 9.41
CA SER A 170 7.92 -17.76 10.16
C SER A 170 8.29 -19.10 9.52
N ALA A 171 8.47 -19.13 8.20
CA ALA A 171 8.86 -20.31 7.43
C ALA A 171 10.37 -20.33 7.12
N MET A 172 11.10 -19.31 7.54
CA MET A 172 12.52 -19.16 7.26
C MET A 172 13.36 -20.09 8.17
N PRO A 173 14.26 -20.92 7.61
CA PRO A 173 15.16 -21.75 8.42
C PRO A 173 16.07 -20.91 9.32
N ASP A 174 16.40 -21.43 10.51
CA ASP A 174 17.29 -20.73 11.47
C ASP A 174 18.67 -20.38 10.88
N THR A 175 19.15 -21.20 9.95
CA THR A 175 20.42 -20.99 9.24
C THR A 175 20.37 -19.85 8.22
N GLN A 176 19.18 -19.42 7.82
CA GLN A 176 19.00 -18.35 6.86
C GLN A 176 19.07 -16.98 7.54
N THR A 177 19.97 -16.13 7.04
CA THR A 177 20.31 -14.83 7.65
C THR A 177 19.72 -13.64 6.91
N ALA A 178 19.13 -13.83 5.73
CA ALA A 178 18.62 -12.76 4.86
C ALA A 178 17.28 -13.14 4.23
N ILE A 179 16.51 -12.13 3.83
CA ILE A 179 15.33 -12.28 2.98
C ILE A 179 15.78 -12.19 1.52
N TYR A 180 15.63 -13.28 0.78
CA TYR A 180 16.05 -13.34 -0.61
C TYR A 180 14.95 -12.85 -1.54
N TYR A 181 15.33 -12.07 -2.55
CA TYR A 181 14.41 -11.59 -3.57
C TYR A 181 15.03 -11.66 -4.97
N ILE A 182 14.16 -11.65 -5.97
CA ILE A 182 14.50 -11.39 -7.36
C ILE A 182 13.54 -10.35 -7.91
N ALA A 183 14.09 -9.30 -8.52
CA ALA A 183 13.33 -8.26 -9.21
C ALA A 183 13.40 -8.46 -10.73
N GLY A 184 12.31 -8.15 -11.44
CA GLY A 184 12.28 -8.25 -12.90
C GLY A 184 10.99 -7.71 -13.51
N GLU A 185 10.96 -7.64 -14.85
CA GLU A 185 9.88 -6.96 -15.59
C GLU A 185 8.51 -7.65 -15.49
N SER A 186 8.46 -8.93 -15.13
CA SER A 186 7.21 -9.67 -14.89
C SER A 186 7.44 -10.92 -14.05
N GLU A 187 6.41 -11.32 -13.31
CA GLU A 187 6.43 -12.57 -12.54
C GLU A 187 6.75 -13.79 -13.42
N ALA A 188 6.24 -13.84 -14.64
CA ALA A 188 6.49 -14.92 -15.59
C ALA A 188 7.97 -14.97 -16.04
N ALA A 189 8.62 -13.82 -16.22
CA ALA A 189 10.05 -13.77 -16.54
C ALA A 189 10.90 -14.20 -15.34
N ILE A 190 10.54 -13.72 -14.15
CA ILE A 190 11.20 -14.06 -12.89
C ILE A 190 11.15 -15.56 -12.63
N LYS A 191 9.98 -16.19 -12.78
CA LYS A 191 9.79 -17.64 -12.54
C LYS A 191 10.64 -18.54 -13.46
N ARG A 192 11.15 -18.01 -14.58
CA ARG A 192 12.05 -18.73 -15.52
C ARG A 192 13.53 -18.45 -15.27
N SER A 193 13.87 -17.68 -14.23
CA SER A 193 15.26 -17.32 -13.92
C SER A 193 16.05 -18.55 -13.44
N PRO A 194 17.20 -18.89 -14.06
CA PRO A 194 18.07 -19.95 -13.57
C PRO A 194 18.60 -19.70 -12.15
N GLN A 195 18.76 -18.43 -11.76
CA GLN A 195 19.18 -18.05 -10.41
C GLN A 195 18.15 -18.49 -9.36
N LEU A 196 16.86 -18.53 -9.70
CA LEU A 196 15.81 -18.98 -8.80
C LEU A 196 15.89 -20.48 -8.50
N GLU A 197 16.27 -21.29 -9.50
CA GLU A 197 16.31 -22.76 -9.41
C GLU A 197 17.21 -23.24 -8.27
N GLY A 198 18.39 -22.61 -8.11
CA GLY A 198 19.35 -22.98 -7.06
C GLY A 198 18.83 -22.74 -5.63
N PHE A 199 18.07 -21.68 -5.42
CA PHE A 199 17.44 -21.38 -4.12
C PHE A 199 16.28 -22.33 -3.84
N VAL A 200 15.42 -22.57 -4.84
CA VAL A 200 14.30 -23.51 -4.74
C VAL A 200 14.78 -24.93 -4.46
N ALA A 201 15.85 -25.38 -5.10
CA ALA A 201 16.43 -26.72 -4.89
C ALA A 201 16.91 -26.95 -3.45
N ARG A 202 17.20 -25.87 -2.71
CA ARG A 202 17.63 -25.90 -1.30
C ARG A 202 16.52 -25.49 -0.34
N ASP A 203 15.29 -25.49 -0.83
CA ASP A 203 14.10 -25.09 -0.09
C ASP A 203 14.19 -23.67 0.51
N ILE A 204 14.94 -22.77 -0.12
CA ILE A 204 15.01 -21.36 0.27
C ILE A 204 13.92 -20.58 -0.47
N GLU A 205 13.06 -19.91 0.30
CA GLU A 205 12.01 -19.07 -0.24
C GLU A 205 12.59 -17.77 -0.81
N VAL A 206 12.10 -17.33 -1.97
CA VAL A 206 12.54 -16.10 -2.64
C VAL A 206 11.33 -15.25 -2.97
N LEU A 207 11.36 -13.96 -2.61
CA LEU A 207 10.35 -12.98 -3.02
C LEU A 207 10.45 -12.71 -4.52
N LEU A 208 9.32 -12.73 -5.22
CA LEU A 208 9.22 -12.43 -6.65
C LEU A 208 8.67 -11.01 -6.80
N LEU A 209 9.55 -10.07 -7.13
CA LEU A 209 9.25 -8.65 -7.18
C LEU A 209 9.09 -8.21 -8.63
N SER A 210 7.87 -7.95 -9.06
CA SER A 210 7.56 -7.62 -10.46
C SER A 210 6.86 -6.27 -10.66
N ASP A 211 6.61 -5.54 -9.57
CA ASP A 211 6.02 -4.21 -9.69
C ASP A 211 7.13 -3.18 -9.96
N PRO A 212 6.94 -2.18 -10.85
CA PRO A 212 7.96 -1.17 -11.12
C PRO A 212 8.46 -0.42 -9.87
N VAL A 213 7.59 -0.29 -8.86
CA VAL A 213 7.92 0.34 -7.57
C VAL A 213 8.92 -0.48 -6.74
N ASP A 214 9.05 -1.78 -7.02
CA ASP A 214 9.91 -2.69 -6.26
C ASP A 214 11.40 -2.31 -6.35
N ASP A 215 11.83 -1.71 -7.47
CA ASP A 215 13.19 -1.23 -7.66
C ASP A 215 13.57 -0.05 -6.73
N PHE A 216 12.56 0.65 -6.19
CA PHE A 216 12.77 1.88 -5.42
C PHE A 216 12.71 1.63 -3.92
N TRP A 217 11.70 0.90 -3.43
CA TRP A 217 11.48 0.80 -1.98
C TRP A 217 12.57 0.01 -1.27
N LEU A 218 13.24 -0.92 -1.95
CA LEU A 218 14.39 -1.68 -1.42
C LEU A 218 15.58 -0.80 -1.06
N THR A 219 15.69 0.39 -1.68
CA THR A 219 16.77 1.35 -1.36
C THR A 219 16.55 2.03 0.00
N THR A 220 15.28 2.22 0.38
CA THR A 220 14.83 2.83 1.64
C THR A 220 14.69 1.77 2.74
N HIS A 221 14.09 0.62 2.43
CA HIS A 221 13.86 -0.48 3.36
C HIS A 221 14.85 -1.61 3.13
N ARG A 222 16.04 -1.50 3.73
CA ARG A 222 17.14 -2.45 3.53
C ARG A 222 17.02 -3.73 4.35
N MET A 223 16.15 -3.75 5.36
CA MET A 223 15.92 -4.89 6.23
C MET A 223 14.51 -4.91 6.77
N TYR A 224 14.08 -6.09 7.21
CA TYR A 224 12.82 -6.32 7.89
C TYR A 224 13.06 -7.26 9.07
N ASP A 225 12.63 -6.85 10.26
CA ASP A 225 12.85 -7.58 11.53
C ASP A 225 14.31 -8.07 11.72
N GLY A 226 15.26 -7.18 11.45
CA GLY A 226 16.70 -7.46 11.56
C GLY A 226 17.29 -8.32 10.44
N LYS A 227 16.49 -8.80 9.48
CA LYS A 227 16.96 -9.58 8.33
C LYS A 227 17.13 -8.67 7.11
N PRO A 228 18.34 -8.57 6.51
CA PRO A 228 18.56 -7.76 5.32
C PRO A 228 17.89 -8.38 4.09
N PHE A 229 17.45 -7.53 3.16
CA PHE A 229 17.05 -7.97 1.83
C PHE A 229 18.28 -8.21 0.95
N LYS A 230 18.35 -9.36 0.27
CA LYS A 230 19.43 -9.69 -0.67
C LYS A 230 18.88 -10.15 -2.02
N SER A 231 19.36 -9.51 -3.09
CA SER A 231 19.03 -9.94 -4.45
C SER A 231 19.78 -11.23 -4.78
N ILE A 232 19.09 -12.22 -5.34
CA ILE A 232 19.71 -13.46 -5.84
C ILE A 232 20.41 -13.28 -7.19
N THR A 233 20.26 -12.13 -7.85
CA THR A 233 20.90 -11.82 -9.13
C THR A 233 22.13 -10.91 -8.98
N GLN A 234 22.30 -10.26 -7.83
CA GLN A 234 23.49 -9.49 -7.50
C GLN A 234 24.45 -10.40 -6.71
N GLY A 235 25.73 -10.44 -7.11
CA GLY A 235 26.72 -11.47 -6.73
C GLY A 235 27.05 -11.64 -5.23
N ASP A 236 26.35 -10.96 -4.32
CA ASP A 236 26.48 -11.07 -2.86
C ASP A 236 25.55 -12.12 -2.22
N ALA A 237 24.68 -12.73 -3.01
CA ALA A 237 23.87 -13.88 -2.61
C ALA A 237 24.62 -15.18 -2.94
N ASP A 238 25.76 -15.40 -2.28
CA ASP A 238 26.54 -16.61 -2.49
C ASP A 238 25.81 -17.81 -1.88
N LEU A 239 25.17 -18.61 -2.75
CA LEU A 239 24.60 -19.92 -2.40
C LEU A 239 25.60 -20.74 -1.59
N LYS A 240 26.91 -20.58 -1.79
CA LYS A 240 27.96 -21.34 -1.10
C LYS A 240 27.92 -21.24 0.43
N ASP A 241 27.35 -20.16 0.98
CA ASP A 241 27.25 -19.94 2.43
C ASP A 241 25.95 -20.50 3.04
N LEU A 242 25.05 -21.03 2.21
CA LEU A 242 23.80 -21.64 2.64
C LEU A 242 23.95 -23.16 2.74
N PRO A 243 23.45 -23.80 3.81
CA PRO A 243 23.53 -25.24 3.97
C PRO A 243 22.87 -25.97 2.79
N PRO A 244 23.39 -27.16 2.42
CA PRO A 244 22.86 -27.97 1.32
C PRO A 244 21.45 -28.50 1.58
#